data_AF-A0A3M2YMZ0-F1
#
_entry.id   AF-A0A3M2YMZ0-F1
#
_cell.length_a   1.000
_cell.length_b   1.000
_cell.length_c   1.000
_cell.angle_alpha   90.00
_cell.angle_beta   90.00
_cell.angle_gamma   90.00
#
_symmetry.space_group_name_H-M   'P 1'
#
loop_
_entity.id
_entity.type
_entity.pdbx_description
1 polymer ?
#
loop_
_entity_poly.entity_id
_entity_poly.type
_entity_poly.pdbx_seq_one_letter_code
_entity_poly.pdbx_strand_id
1 'polypeptide(L)'
;QRAGKTAADIDGVIVACSNLQRAYPAISIEIQEALGVAGYGFDMNVACSSATFGIQAACNSVQLGQARALLVISPEICTAHLNFRDRDSHFIFGDGATAVVVERADLATSAFQFDIVSTRLLTKFSNNIRNNFGFLNRTSDEGQNAPDKLFVQEGRKVFREVCPMVAELVSA
;
A
#
# COMPACT_ATOMS: atom_id res chain seq x y z
N GLN A 1 -16.92 -9.16 -6.60
CA GLN A 1 -17.70 -10.35 -6.17
C GLN A 1 -18.18 -10.26 -4.72
N ARG A 2 -17.32 -10.39 -3.68
CA ARG A 2 -17.78 -10.32 -2.28
C ARG A 2 -18.55 -9.03 -1.92
N ALA A 3 -18.10 -7.89 -2.44
CA ALA A 3 -18.77 -6.60 -2.28
C ALA A 3 -20.08 -6.46 -3.08
N GLY A 4 -20.50 -7.47 -3.86
CA GLY A 4 -21.66 -7.37 -4.74
C GLY A 4 -21.51 -6.40 -5.92
N LYS A 5 -20.31 -5.88 -6.17
CA LYS A 5 -20.01 -4.90 -7.24
C LYS A 5 -19.52 -5.53 -8.54
N THR A 6 -19.83 -4.84 -9.63
CA THR A 6 -19.28 -5.00 -10.97
C THR A 6 -18.21 -3.93 -11.25
N ALA A 7 -17.49 -4.06 -12.36
CA ALA A 7 -16.49 -3.06 -12.75
C ALA A 7 -17.10 -1.67 -13.01
N ALA A 8 -18.35 -1.61 -13.50
CA ALA A 8 -19.06 -0.35 -13.77
C ALA A 8 -19.48 0.41 -12.50
N ASP A 9 -19.44 -0.25 -11.34
CA ASP A 9 -19.75 0.36 -10.05
C ASP A 9 -18.52 1.01 -9.39
N ILE A 10 -17.32 0.77 -9.93
CA ILE A 10 -16.06 1.30 -9.40
C ILE A 10 -15.60 2.45 -10.29
N ASP A 11 -15.30 3.60 -9.68
CA ASP A 11 -14.89 4.82 -10.40
C ASP A 11 -13.37 5.01 -10.44
N GLY A 12 -12.62 4.10 -9.83
CA GLY A 12 -11.16 4.09 -9.91
C GLY A 12 -10.46 3.04 -9.06
N VAL A 13 -9.16 2.91 -9.29
CA VAL A 13 -8.28 1.92 -8.65
C VAL A 13 -7.11 2.61 -7.97
N ILE A 14 -6.87 2.30 -6.71
CA ILE A 14 -5.71 2.76 -5.94
C ILE A 14 -4.83 1.54 -5.65
N VAL A 15 -3.61 1.53 -6.18
CA VAL A 15 -2.60 0.54 -5.75
C VAL A 15 -1.78 1.15 -4.64
N ALA A 16 -1.83 0.56 -3.45
CA ALA A 16 -1.15 1.03 -2.27
C ALA A 16 -0.32 -0.09 -1.64
N CYS A 17 0.97 -0.14 -1.96
CA CYS A 17 1.89 -1.20 -1.54
C CYS A 17 3.31 -0.68 -1.27
N SER A 18 4.14 -1.53 -0.66
CA SER A 18 5.50 -1.18 -0.24
C SER A 18 6.49 -1.02 -1.40
N ASN A 19 6.24 -1.67 -2.53
CA ASN A 19 7.06 -1.59 -3.73
C ASN A 19 6.22 -1.66 -5.00
N LEU A 20 6.58 -0.84 -5.98
CA LEU A 20 5.98 -0.86 -7.31
C LEU A 20 6.92 -1.59 -8.27
N GLN A 21 6.37 -2.47 -9.09
CA GLN A 21 7.10 -3.19 -10.13
C GLN A 21 7.76 -2.24 -11.14
N ARG A 22 7.16 -1.07 -11.36
CA ARG A 22 7.61 -0.07 -12.34
C ARG A 22 7.19 1.33 -11.90
N ALA A 23 7.88 2.35 -12.43
CA ALA A 23 7.53 3.75 -12.17
C ALA A 23 6.34 4.22 -13.02
N TYR A 24 6.27 3.81 -14.29
CA TYR A 24 5.15 4.11 -15.18
C TYR A 24 5.08 3.08 -16.33
N PRO A 25 3.90 2.87 -16.93
CA PRO A 25 2.58 3.34 -16.46
C PRO A 25 2.24 2.77 -15.07
N ALA A 26 1.31 3.38 -14.34
CA ALA A 26 0.94 2.90 -13.02
C ALA A 26 0.38 1.46 -13.07
N ILE A 27 0.58 0.68 -12.00
CA ILE A 27 0.03 -0.67 -11.82
C ILE A 27 -1.49 -0.60 -11.71
N SER A 28 -2.01 0.41 -11.02
CA SER A 28 -3.45 0.71 -10.93
C SER A 28 -4.11 0.85 -12.30
N ILE A 29 -3.46 1.49 -13.28
CA ILE A 29 -3.98 1.66 -14.64
C ILE A 29 -4.03 0.32 -15.38
N GLU A 30 -3.02 -0.54 -15.20
CA GLU A 30 -3.03 -1.89 -15.77
C GLU A 30 -4.13 -2.76 -15.15
N ILE A 31 -4.32 -2.69 -13.83
CA ILE A 31 -5.40 -3.41 -13.15
C ILE A 31 -6.77 -2.87 -13.57
N GLN A 32 -6.89 -1.55 -13.71
CA GLN A 32 -8.11 -0.89 -14.19
C GLN A 32 -8.53 -1.46 -15.55
N GLU A 33 -7.61 -1.50 -16.51
CA GLU A 33 -7.84 -2.11 -17.84
C GLU A 33 -8.20 -3.60 -17.71
N ALA A 34 -7.43 -4.36 -16.95
CA ALA A 34 -7.64 -5.80 -16.79
C ALA A 34 -9.01 -6.16 -16.17
N LEU A 35 -9.55 -5.29 -15.32
CA LEU A 35 -10.85 -5.47 -14.69
C LEU A 35 -12.01 -4.81 -15.46
N GLY A 36 -11.72 -4.00 -16.50
CA GLY A 36 -12.72 -3.20 -17.22
C GLY A 36 -13.33 -2.07 -16.38
N VAL A 37 -12.57 -1.55 -15.41
CA VAL A 37 -12.98 -0.42 -14.57
C VAL A 37 -12.76 0.88 -15.34
N ALA A 38 -13.73 1.81 -15.31
CA ALA A 38 -13.58 3.13 -15.91
C ALA A 38 -13.06 4.16 -14.88
N GLY A 39 -12.91 5.42 -15.27
CA GLY A 39 -12.48 6.49 -14.36
C GLY A 39 -10.97 6.61 -14.25
N TYR A 40 -10.43 6.64 -13.03
CA TYR A 40 -9.01 6.95 -12.80
C TYR A 40 -8.25 5.87 -12.02
N GLY A 41 -6.93 5.85 -12.14
CA GLY A 41 -6.07 5.00 -11.34
C GLY A 41 -4.76 5.68 -10.96
N PHE A 42 -4.29 5.44 -9.74
CA PHE A 42 -2.96 5.87 -9.32
C PHE A 42 -2.33 4.90 -8.32
N ASP A 43 -1.01 4.94 -8.27
CA ASP A 43 -0.21 4.16 -7.32
C ASP A 43 0.32 5.07 -6.21
N MET A 44 0.45 4.53 -5.00
CA MET A 44 1.04 5.21 -3.87
C MET A 44 1.87 4.26 -3.00
N ASN A 45 2.89 4.80 -2.34
CA ASN A 45 3.81 4.05 -1.50
C ASN A 45 4.13 4.82 -0.21
N VAL A 46 3.81 4.18 0.91
CA VAL A 46 4.21 4.56 2.28
C VAL A 46 4.64 3.29 3.05
N ALA A 47 5.37 2.40 2.37
CA ALA A 47 5.81 1.10 2.88
C ALA A 47 4.66 0.29 3.50
N CYS A 48 4.84 -0.26 4.71
CA CYS A 48 3.86 -1.09 5.41
C CYS A 48 2.52 -0.39 5.71
N SER A 49 2.49 0.95 5.70
CA SER A 49 1.28 1.73 5.96
C SER A 49 0.50 2.09 4.69
N SER A 50 0.93 1.63 3.52
CA SER A 50 0.30 2.02 2.24
C SER A 50 -1.18 1.66 2.20
N ALA A 51 -1.58 0.48 2.69
CA ALA A 51 -2.98 0.06 2.70
C ALA A 51 -3.89 1.03 3.47
N THR A 52 -3.50 1.48 4.67
CA THR A 52 -4.31 2.42 5.47
C THR A 52 -4.36 3.82 4.86
N PHE A 53 -3.26 4.26 4.24
CA PHE A 53 -3.23 5.52 3.50
C PHE A 53 -4.11 5.46 2.24
N GLY A 54 -4.10 4.34 1.52
CA GLY A 54 -4.97 4.10 0.37
C GLY A 54 -6.45 4.07 0.74
N ILE A 55 -6.80 3.42 1.86
CA ILE A 55 -8.16 3.42 2.41
C ILE A 55 -8.60 4.84 2.77
N GLN A 56 -7.75 5.65 3.41
CA GLN A 56 -8.10 7.03 3.72
C GLN A 56 -8.26 7.89 2.45
N ALA A 57 -7.38 7.73 1.46
CA ALA A 57 -7.52 8.43 0.18
C ALA A 57 -8.85 8.08 -0.51
N ALA A 58 -9.21 6.79 -0.52
CA ALA A 58 -10.48 6.33 -1.05
C ALA A 58 -11.69 6.88 -0.26
N CYS A 59 -11.61 6.84 1.07
CA CYS A 59 -12.63 7.38 1.97
C CYS A 59 -12.87 8.87 1.69
N ASN A 60 -11.80 9.67 1.57
CA ASN A 60 -11.89 11.09 1.26
C ASN A 60 -12.55 11.33 -0.11
N SER A 61 -12.15 10.61 -1.15
CA SER A 61 -12.76 10.75 -2.48
C SER A 61 -14.24 10.39 -2.49
N VAL A 62 -14.65 9.35 -1.75
CA VAL A 62 -16.06 8.97 -1.61
C VAL A 62 -16.85 10.00 -0.80
N GLN A 63 -16.32 10.46 0.35
CA GLN A 63 -16.96 11.45 1.20
C GLN A 63 -17.13 12.80 0.50
N LEU A 64 -16.17 13.21 -0.33
CA LEU A 64 -16.21 14.44 -1.11
C LEU A 64 -17.02 14.32 -2.42
N GLY A 65 -17.58 13.15 -2.71
CA GLY A 65 -18.39 12.90 -3.91
C GLY A 65 -17.59 12.85 -5.22
N GLN A 66 -16.27 12.69 -5.15
CA GLN A 66 -15.40 12.53 -6.33
C GLN A 66 -15.54 11.14 -6.97
N ALA A 67 -15.91 10.14 -6.17
CA ALA A 67 -16.13 8.76 -6.60
C ALA A 67 -17.31 8.17 -5.82
N ARG A 68 -18.08 7.27 -6.44
CA ARG A 68 -19.15 6.49 -5.79
C ARG A 68 -18.56 5.32 -5.00
N ALA A 69 -17.57 4.67 -5.60
CA ALA A 69 -16.78 3.61 -4.97
C ALA A 69 -15.38 3.55 -5.59
N LEU A 70 -14.40 3.16 -4.77
CA LEU A 70 -13.01 2.96 -5.19
C LEU A 70 -12.51 1.59 -4.77
N LEU A 71 -11.69 0.98 -5.63
CA LEU A 71 -11.00 -0.27 -5.33
C LEU A 71 -9.57 0.01 -4.87
N VAL A 72 -9.27 -0.28 -3.61
CA VAL A 72 -7.91 -0.19 -3.05
C VAL A 72 -7.28 -1.58 -3.08
N ILE A 73 -6.10 -1.72 -3.65
CA ILE A 73 -5.38 -2.99 -3.78
C ILE A 73 -3.97 -2.83 -3.22
N SER A 74 -3.55 -3.77 -2.39
CA SER A 74 -2.21 -3.82 -1.82
C SER A 74 -1.51 -5.11 -2.23
N PRO A 75 -0.93 -5.15 -3.46
CA PRO A 75 -0.11 -6.27 -3.90
C PRO A 75 1.30 -6.16 -3.31
N GLU A 76 1.77 -7.21 -2.64
CA GLU A 76 3.08 -7.28 -2.00
C GLU A 76 3.83 -8.51 -2.51
N ILE A 77 4.97 -8.28 -3.16
CA ILE A 77 5.94 -9.32 -3.52
C ILE A 77 7.23 -9.01 -2.75
N CYS A 78 7.15 -9.11 -1.42
CA CYS A 78 8.22 -8.69 -0.55
C CYS A 78 9.45 -9.60 -0.65
N THR A 79 9.28 -10.84 -1.12
CA THR A 79 10.40 -11.76 -1.37
C THR A 79 11.35 -11.23 -2.45
N ALA A 80 10.84 -10.45 -3.42
CA ALA A 80 11.65 -9.92 -4.53
C ALA A 80 12.68 -8.88 -4.08
N HIS A 81 12.47 -8.23 -2.95
CA HIS A 81 13.39 -7.26 -2.38
C HIS A 81 13.96 -7.70 -1.03
N LEU A 82 13.85 -8.98 -0.67
CA LEU A 82 14.41 -9.51 0.57
C LEU A 82 15.86 -9.98 0.36
N ASN A 83 16.74 -9.60 1.28
CA ASN A 83 18.05 -10.22 1.38
C ASN A 83 17.99 -11.55 2.14
N PHE A 84 17.84 -12.66 1.41
CA PHE A 84 17.82 -14.00 2.00
C PHE A 84 19.13 -14.44 2.69
N ARG A 85 20.21 -13.65 2.57
CA ARG A 85 21.48 -13.89 3.28
C ARG A 85 21.61 -13.11 4.58
N ASP A 86 20.70 -12.18 4.84
CA ASP A 86 20.70 -11.40 6.08
C ASP A 86 20.02 -12.18 7.21
N ARG A 87 20.80 -12.59 8.21
CA ARG A 87 20.33 -13.40 9.34
C ARG A 87 19.20 -12.72 10.11
N ASP A 88 19.18 -11.40 10.16
CA ASP A 88 18.21 -10.65 10.98
C ASP A 88 16.87 -10.40 10.27
N SER A 89 16.78 -10.65 8.96
CA SER A 89 15.55 -10.38 8.19
C SER A 89 15.09 -11.48 7.22
N HIS A 90 15.93 -12.47 6.88
CA HIS A 90 15.63 -13.48 5.84
C HIS A 90 14.35 -14.30 6.05
N PHE A 91 13.78 -14.28 7.25
CA PHE A 91 12.57 -15.04 7.64
C PHE A 91 11.31 -14.17 7.73
N ILE A 92 11.39 -12.85 7.52
CA ILE A 92 10.29 -11.92 7.83
C ILE A 92 9.20 -11.91 6.76
N PHE A 93 9.57 -11.88 5.48
CA PHE A 93 8.63 -11.57 4.40
C PHE A 93 8.09 -12.80 3.67
N GLY A 94 6.87 -12.63 3.17
CA GLY A 94 6.23 -13.46 2.17
C GLY A 94 5.51 -12.58 1.16
N ASP A 95 4.79 -13.22 0.24
CA ASP A 95 4.08 -12.55 -0.85
C ASP A 95 2.57 -12.72 -0.70
N GLY A 96 1.80 -11.72 -1.11
CA GLY A 96 0.35 -11.74 -1.05
C GLY A 96 -0.27 -10.47 -1.61
N ALA A 97 -1.58 -10.49 -1.80
CA ALA A 97 -2.33 -9.30 -2.22
C ALA A 97 -3.65 -9.22 -1.46
N THR A 98 -4.04 -8.01 -1.10
CA THR A 98 -5.37 -7.71 -0.54
C THR A 98 -6.09 -6.68 -1.41
N ALA A 99 -7.41 -6.68 -1.34
CA ALA A 99 -8.24 -5.72 -2.03
C ALA A 99 -9.46 -5.35 -1.16
N VAL A 100 -9.77 -4.05 -1.11
CA VAL A 100 -10.89 -3.48 -0.36
C VAL A 100 -11.65 -2.54 -1.29
N VAL A 101 -12.98 -2.66 -1.31
CA VAL A 101 -13.85 -1.67 -1.95
C VAL A 101 -14.29 -0.68 -0.87
N VAL A 102 -14.09 0.61 -1.12
CA VAL A 102 -14.57 1.69 -0.26
C VAL A 102 -15.71 2.39 -1.00
N GLU A 103 -16.87 2.47 -0.37
CA GLU A 103 -18.10 3.05 -0.92
C GLU A 103 -18.93 3.72 0.18
N ARG A 104 -19.99 4.44 -0.21
CA ARG A 104 -20.89 5.06 0.77
C ARG A 104 -21.68 3.99 1.53
N ALA A 105 -21.74 4.11 2.85
CA ALA A 105 -22.38 3.13 3.73
C ALA A 105 -23.88 2.93 3.44
N ASP A 106 -24.60 3.97 3.02
CA ASP A 106 -26.02 3.91 2.64
C ASP A 106 -26.28 3.21 1.30
N LEU A 107 -25.24 2.98 0.49
CA LEU A 107 -25.31 2.28 -0.80
C LEU A 107 -24.66 0.88 -0.75
N ALA A 108 -23.99 0.55 0.36
CA ALA A 108 -23.33 -0.72 0.55
C ALA A 108 -24.37 -1.83 0.78
N THR A 109 -24.22 -2.93 0.04
CA THR A 109 -25.18 -4.05 0.05
C THR A 109 -24.54 -5.39 0.44
N SER A 110 -23.24 -5.39 0.72
CA SER A 110 -22.49 -6.59 1.09
C SER A 110 -22.86 -7.03 2.51
N ALA A 111 -23.08 -8.33 2.71
CA ALA A 111 -23.20 -8.90 4.05
C ALA A 111 -21.86 -8.89 4.82
N PHE A 112 -20.74 -8.70 4.12
CA PHE A 112 -19.40 -8.59 4.68
C PHE A 112 -18.88 -7.18 4.46
N GLN A 113 -19.29 -6.26 5.33
CA GLN A 113 -18.90 -4.85 5.28
C GLN A 113 -18.48 -4.36 6.67
N PHE A 114 -17.64 -3.35 6.69
CA PHE A 114 -17.16 -2.69 7.90
C PHE A 114 -17.29 -1.18 7.72
N ASP A 115 -17.62 -0.48 8.80
CA ASP A 115 -17.70 0.97 8.79
C ASP A 115 -16.32 1.59 8.97
N ILE A 116 -15.99 2.57 8.13
CA ILE A 116 -14.86 3.46 8.36
C ILE A 116 -15.34 4.58 9.31
N VAL A 117 -15.16 4.38 10.61
CA VAL A 117 -15.62 5.31 11.64
C VAL A 117 -14.78 6.60 11.65
N SER A 118 -13.46 6.46 11.51
CA SER A 118 -12.53 7.58 11.44
C SER A 118 -11.24 7.17 10.75
N THR A 119 -10.47 8.16 10.29
CA THR A 119 -9.15 7.94 9.70
C THR A 119 -8.18 8.99 10.24
N ARG A 120 -6.99 8.57 10.65
CA ARG A 120 -5.91 9.46 11.08
C ARG A 120 -4.58 8.89 10.60
N LEU A 121 -3.79 9.70 9.91
CA LEU A 121 -2.47 9.32 9.41
C LEU A 121 -1.38 10.01 10.22
N LEU A 122 -0.26 9.30 10.38
CA LEU A 122 0.95 9.82 10.98
C LEU A 122 2.15 9.30 10.20
N THR A 123 3.10 10.18 9.93
CA THR A 123 4.39 9.83 9.35
C THR A 123 5.51 10.42 10.20
N LYS A 124 6.56 9.62 10.44
CA LYS A 124 7.78 10.06 11.09
C LYS A 124 8.96 9.51 10.31
N PHE A 125 9.87 10.40 9.90
CA PHE A 125 11.06 9.98 9.17
C PHE A 125 11.95 9.07 10.04
N SER A 126 12.48 8.01 9.42
CA SER A 126 13.44 7.08 10.02
C SER A 126 14.26 6.42 8.92
N ASN A 127 15.50 6.06 9.24
CA ASN A 127 16.34 5.21 8.39
C ASN A 127 16.41 3.76 8.91
N ASN A 128 15.62 3.42 9.93
CA ASN A 128 15.64 2.09 10.54
C ASN A 128 14.96 1.01 9.69
N ILE A 129 14.20 1.40 8.67
CA ILE A 129 13.69 0.52 7.61
C ILE A 129 14.02 1.22 6.30
N ARG A 130 14.72 0.54 5.40
CA ARG A 130 15.19 1.16 4.16
C ARG A 130 15.28 0.16 3.02
N ASN A 131 15.02 0.67 1.82
CA ASN A 131 15.35 0.05 0.55
C ASN A 131 15.73 1.18 -0.40
N ASN A 132 16.95 1.16 -0.95
CA ASN A 132 17.45 2.20 -1.87
C ASN A 132 17.21 1.87 -3.34
N PHE A 133 16.44 0.83 -3.65
CA PHE A 133 16.11 0.50 -5.03
C PHE A 133 15.33 1.63 -5.69
N GLY A 134 15.82 2.10 -6.85
CA GLY A 134 15.12 3.11 -7.62
C GLY A 134 15.79 3.41 -8.96
N PHE A 135 15.21 4.37 -9.69
CA PHE A 135 15.66 4.74 -11.04
C PHE A 135 17.11 5.26 -11.10
N LEU A 136 17.64 5.74 -9.97
CA LEU A 136 19.03 6.21 -9.83
C LEU A 136 20.05 5.07 -9.66
N ASN A 137 19.62 3.81 -9.53
CA ASN A 137 20.54 2.68 -9.36
C ASN A 137 21.55 2.55 -10.50
N ARG A 138 21.15 2.90 -11.72
CA ARG A 138 22.03 2.84 -12.91
C ARG A 138 23.23 3.77 -12.79
N THR A 139 23.09 4.87 -12.05
CA THR A 139 24.12 5.90 -11.87
C THR A 139 24.76 5.86 -10.49
N SER A 140 24.47 4.83 -9.69
CA SER A 140 25.01 4.67 -8.34
C SER A 140 26.38 4.00 -8.38
N ASP A 141 27.33 4.53 -7.61
CA ASP A 141 28.68 3.98 -7.47
C ASP A 141 28.69 2.58 -6.84
N GLU A 142 27.70 2.27 -5.99
CA GLU A 142 27.60 1.00 -5.25
C GLU A 142 27.20 -0.18 -6.15
N GLY A 143 26.72 0.09 -7.37
CA GLY A 143 26.30 -0.93 -8.33
C GLY A 143 24.84 -1.37 -8.20
N GLN A 144 24.30 -1.94 -9.28
CA GLN A 144 22.86 -2.23 -9.40
C GLN A 144 22.36 -3.36 -8.48
N ASN A 145 23.26 -4.23 -8.01
CA ASN A 145 22.95 -5.41 -7.20
C ASN A 145 23.48 -5.30 -5.76
N ALA A 146 23.78 -4.09 -5.30
CA ALA A 146 24.27 -3.87 -3.94
C ALA A 146 23.23 -4.28 -2.89
N PRO A 147 23.65 -4.76 -1.71
CA PRO A 147 22.73 -5.16 -0.63
C PRO A 147 21.78 -4.04 -0.16
N ASP A 148 22.16 -2.77 -0.34
CA ASP A 148 21.35 -1.60 0.02
C ASP A 148 20.11 -1.43 -0.89
N LYS A 149 20.09 -2.09 -2.05
CA LYS A 149 18.94 -2.18 -2.96
C LYS A 149 17.92 -3.24 -2.52
N LEU A 150 18.24 -4.00 -1.48
CA LEU A 150 17.32 -4.92 -0.82
C LEU A 150 16.84 -4.30 0.49
N PHE A 151 15.87 -4.96 1.11
CA PHE A 151 15.34 -4.59 2.41
C PHE A 151 16.43 -4.64 3.48
N VAL A 152 16.54 -3.54 4.24
CA VAL A 152 17.40 -3.42 5.42
C VAL A 152 16.56 -2.90 6.58
N GLN A 153 16.68 -3.55 7.74
CA GLN A 153 15.97 -3.14 8.93
C GLN A 153 16.80 -3.27 10.22
N GLU A 154 16.73 -2.23 11.05
CA GLU A 154 17.23 -2.20 12.42
C GLU A 154 16.11 -2.54 13.42
N GLY A 155 15.74 -3.83 13.48
CA GLY A 155 14.50 -4.28 14.13
C GLY A 155 14.32 -3.79 15.59
N ARG A 156 15.40 -3.76 16.38
CA ARG A 156 15.37 -3.26 17.78
C ARG A 156 15.07 -1.77 17.90
N LYS A 157 15.53 -0.95 16.94
CA LYS A 157 15.23 0.48 16.91
C LYS A 157 13.79 0.71 16.44
N VAL A 158 13.39 0.01 15.38
CA VAL A 158 12.00 0.02 14.89
C VAL A 158 11.02 -0.30 16.02
N PHE A 159 11.22 -1.40 16.74
CA PHE A 159 10.33 -1.79 17.84
C PHE A 159 10.22 -0.70 18.92
N ARG A 160 11.36 -0.16 19.36
CA ARG A 160 11.39 0.88 20.41
C ARG A 160 10.74 2.20 19.98
N GLU A 161 10.82 2.56 18.71
CA GLU A 161 10.27 3.81 18.19
C GLU A 161 8.80 3.70 17.79
N VAL A 162 8.42 2.60 17.12
CA VAL A 162 7.10 2.46 16.50
C VAL A 162 6.03 1.99 17.49
N CYS A 163 6.34 1.06 18.39
CA CYS A 163 5.32 0.53 19.31
C CYS A 163 4.67 1.60 20.20
N PRO A 164 5.42 2.51 20.86
CA PRO A 164 4.82 3.59 21.64
C PRO A 164 3.98 4.55 20.77
N MET A 165 4.50 4.89 19.58
CA MET A 165 3.83 5.81 18.64
C MET A 165 2.49 5.25 18.15
N VAL A 166 2.43 3.95 17.83
CA VAL A 166 1.18 3.30 17.42
C VAL A 166 0.20 3.20 18.58
N ALA A 167 0.68 2.90 19.80
CA ALA A 167 -0.17 2.85 20.98
C ALA A 167 -0.84 4.21 21.28
N GLU A 168 -0.08 5.29 21.17
CA GLU A 168 -0.61 6.65 21.31
C GLU A 168 -1.62 6.99 20.21
N LEU A 169 -1.30 6.67 18.94
CA LEU A 169 -2.15 6.95 17.80
C LEU A 169 -3.52 6.26 17.90
N VAL A 170 -3.56 5.02 18.39
CA VAL A 170 -4.79 4.22 18.51
C VAL A 170 -5.59 4.59 19.77
N SER A 171 -4.96 5.17 20.79
CA SER A 171 -5.63 5.53 22.06
C SER A 171 -6.25 6.94 22.06
N ALA A 172 -5.92 7.78 21.08
CA ALA A 172 -6.30 9.20 21.01
C ALA A 172 -7.40 9.47 19.99
#